data_AF-A0AAU2HPV8-F1
#
_entry.id   AF-A0AAU2HPV8-F1
#
_cell.length_a   1.000
_cell.length_b   1.000
_cell.length_c   1.000
_cell.angle_alpha   90.00
_cell.angle_beta   90.00
_cell.angle_gamma   90.00
#
_symmetry.space_group_name_H-M   'P 1'
#
loop_
_entity.id
_entity.type
_entity.pdbx_description
1 polymer ?
#
loop_
_entity_poly.entity_id
_entity_poly.type
_entity_poly.pdbx_seq_one_letter_code
_entity_poly.pdbx_strand_id
1 'polypeptide(L)' 'MTNFLSRTKPSDDVPRLAMGHLRSTWPVDLFESRVPITVIVAAAGVDTLHGPSRILPFLRGIPADEAAALLRGD' A
#
# COMPACT_ATOMS: atom_id res chain seq x y z
N MET A 1 -31.33 -14.32 -23.87
CA MET A 1 -29.98 -13.78 -24.14
C MET A 1 -29.61 -12.88 -22.97
N THR A 2 -28.99 -13.47 -21.93
CA THR A 2 -28.74 -12.81 -20.65
C THR A 2 -27.54 -11.86 -20.78
N ASN A 3 -27.81 -10.61 -20.46
CA ASN A 3 -27.07 -9.43 -20.84
C ASN A 3 -25.65 -9.41 -20.27
N PHE A 4 -24.63 -9.76 -21.07
CA PHE A 4 -23.21 -9.65 -20.69
C PHE A 4 -22.83 -8.22 -20.22
N LEU A 5 -23.49 -7.18 -20.74
CA LEU A 5 -23.25 -5.78 -20.38
C LEU A 5 -23.71 -5.44 -18.96
N SER A 6 -24.64 -6.22 -18.39
CA SER A 6 -25.08 -6.00 -17.00
C SER A 6 -24.01 -6.39 -15.97
N ARG A 7 -23.07 -7.28 -16.33
CA ARG A 7 -21.95 -7.71 -15.46
C ARG A 7 -20.79 -6.72 -15.41
N THR A 8 -20.70 -5.82 -16.38
CA THR A 8 -19.65 -4.79 -16.44
C THR A 8 -20.07 -3.50 -15.76
N LYS A 9 -21.33 -3.38 -15.32
CA LYS A 9 -21.81 -2.20 -14.62
C LYS A 9 -21.24 -2.22 -13.20
N PRO A 10 -20.51 -1.18 -12.77
CA PRO A 10 -20.05 -1.06 -11.38
C PRO A 10 -21.27 -1.15 -10.46
N SER A 11 -21.20 -2.00 -9.43
CA SER A 11 -22.23 -2.04 -8.39
C SER A 11 -21.95 -0.89 -7.43
N ASP A 12 -22.96 -0.09 -7.10
CA ASP A 12 -22.84 1.00 -6.11
C ASP A 12 -22.52 0.46 -4.70
N ASP A 13 -22.77 -0.84 -4.48
CA ASP A 13 -22.55 -1.55 -3.22
C ASP A 13 -21.14 -2.15 -3.09
N VAL A 14 -20.32 -2.06 -4.15
CA VAL A 14 -18.94 -2.57 -4.15
C VAL A 14 -17.98 -1.40 -4.30
N PRO A 15 -17.06 -1.17 -3.34
CA PRO A 15 -16.06 -0.11 -3.46
C PRO A 15 -15.34 -0.22 -4.80
N ARG A 16 -15.29 0.89 -5.54
CA ARG A 16 -14.69 0.91 -6.88
C ARG A 16 -13.25 0.42 -6.80
N LEU A 17 -12.96 -0.68 -7.49
CA LEU A 17 -11.61 -1.26 -7.57
C LEU A 17 -10.69 -0.25 -8.27
N ALA A 18 -9.95 0.54 -7.50
CA ALA A 18 -8.90 1.39 -8.03
C ALA A 18 -7.65 0.53 -8.22
N MET A 19 -7.25 0.26 -9.47
CA MET A 19 -6.03 -0.50 -9.78
C MET A 19 -4.77 0.11 -9.12
N GLY A 20 -4.78 1.42 -8.83
CA GLY A 20 -3.76 2.08 -8.02
C GLY A 20 -3.70 1.57 -6.57
N HIS A 21 -4.85 1.32 -5.93
CA HIS A 21 -4.93 0.74 -4.60
C HIS A 21 -4.49 -0.73 -4.56
N LEU A 22 -4.83 -1.52 -5.59
CA LEU A 22 -4.34 -2.90 -5.69
C LEU A 22 -2.81 -2.95 -5.80
N ARG A 23 -2.21 -2.04 -6.57
CA ARG A 23 -0.74 -1.95 -6.69
C ARG A 23 -0.05 -1.44 -5.42
N SER A 24 -0.78 -0.79 -4.51
CA SER A 24 -0.24 -0.25 -3.26
C SER A 24 -0.51 -1.13 -2.03
N THR A 25 -1.26 -2.23 -2.14
CA THR A 25 -1.46 -3.16 -1.00
C THR A 25 -0.20 -3.98 -0.72
N TRP A 26 0.38 -4.62 -1.75
CA TRP A 26 1.56 -5.45 -1.55
C TRP A 26 2.79 -4.70 -0.99
N PRO A 27 3.09 -3.42 -1.34
CA PRO A 27 4.19 -2.70 -0.71
C PRO A 27 3.91 -2.37 0.75
N VAL A 28 2.65 -2.05 1.12
CA VAL A 28 2.24 -1.85 2.52
C VAL A 28 2.51 -3.11 3.31
N ASP A 29 2.09 -4.27 2.81
CA ASP A 29 2.33 -5.55 3.48
C ASP A 29 3.83 -5.82 3.68
N LEU A 30 4.68 -5.47 2.70
CA LEU A 30 6.13 -5.60 2.82
C LEU A 30 6.73 -4.64 3.86
N PHE A 31 6.26 -3.39 3.91
CA PHE A 31 6.67 -2.44 4.94
C PHE A 31 6.30 -2.94 6.35
N GLU A 32 5.07 -3.41 6.54
CA GLU A 32 4.60 -3.97 7.81
C GLU A 32 5.37 -5.24 8.21
N SER A 33 5.79 -6.05 7.23
CA SER A 33 6.67 -7.22 7.45
C SER A 33 8.15 -6.86 7.64
N ARG A 34 8.50 -5.58 7.70
CA ARG A 34 9.87 -5.06 7.90
C ARG A 34 10.87 -5.49 6.82
N VAL A 35 10.40 -5.66 5.59
CA VAL A 35 11.29 -5.90 4.45
C VAL A 35 12.13 -4.63 4.20
N PRO A 36 13.43 -4.74 3.89
CA PRO A 36 14.27 -3.59 3.64
C PRO A 36 13.69 -2.68 2.55
N ILE A 37 13.63 -1.36 2.82
CA ILE A 37 13.03 -0.38 1.90
C ILE A 37 13.69 -0.42 0.51
N THR A 38 14.99 -0.69 0.43
CA THR A 38 15.72 -0.81 -0.84
C THR A 38 15.21 -1.96 -1.71
N VAL A 39 14.80 -3.08 -1.11
CA VAL A 39 14.21 -4.23 -1.80
C VAL A 39 12.81 -3.89 -2.30
N ILE A 40 12.00 -3.23 -1.47
CA ILE A 40 10.64 -2.81 -1.84
C ILE A 40 10.69 -1.82 -3.02
N VAL A 41 11.59 -0.84 -2.94
CA VAL A 41 11.80 0.20 -3.97
C VAL A 41 12.23 -0.44 -5.30
N ALA A 42 13.20 -1.36 -5.27
CA ALA A 42 13.63 -2.10 -6.45
C ALA A 42 12.50 -2.97 -7.06
N ALA A 43 11.75 -3.69 -6.22
CA ALA A 43 10.65 -4.54 -6.67
C ALA A 43 9.45 -3.74 -7.22
N ALA A 44 9.21 -2.55 -6.69
CA ALA A 44 8.14 -1.66 -7.13
C ALA A 44 8.49 -0.89 -8.41
N GLY A 45 9.72 -1.00 -8.91
CA GLY A 45 10.18 -0.29 -10.11
C GLY A 45 10.19 1.23 -9.94
N VAL A 46 10.25 1.71 -8.69
CA VAL A 46 10.40 3.12 -8.37
C VAL A 46 11.88 3.38 -8.12
N ASP A 47 12.48 4.10 -9.04
CA ASP A 47 13.87 4.54 -9.04
C ASP A 47 14.11 5.78 -8.15
N THR A 48 13.05 6.33 -7.55
CA THR A 48 13.11 7.54 -6.73
C THR A 48 12.38 7.40 -5.39
N LEU A 49 12.89 8.08 -4.36
CA LEU A 49 12.28 8.20 -3.02
C LEU A 49 10.87 8.84 -3.02
N HIS A 50 10.42 9.40 -4.15
CA HIS A 50 9.05 9.89 -4.36
C HIS A 50 8.03 8.78 -4.62
N GLY A 51 8.45 7.56 -4.92
CA GLY A 51 7.56 6.40 -4.99
C GLY A 51 6.97 6.02 -3.61
N PRO A 52 7.82 5.82 -2.60
CA PRO A 52 7.41 5.50 -1.23
C PRO A 52 6.47 6.50 -0.57
N SER A 53 6.57 7.80 -0.89
CA SER A 53 5.71 8.82 -0.26
C SER A 53 4.22 8.61 -0.53
N ARG A 54 3.86 7.97 -1.65
CA ARG A 54 2.46 7.63 -1.99
C ARG A 54 1.90 6.50 -1.12
N ILE A 55 2.78 5.75 -0.44
CA ILE A 55 2.43 4.58 0.37
C ILE A 55 2.28 4.96 1.85
N LEU A 56 2.98 6.02 2.31
CA LEU A 56 2.97 6.47 3.71
C LEU A 56 1.57 6.63 4.33
N PRO A 57 0.53 7.17 3.65
CA PRO A 57 -0.80 7.31 4.25
C PRO A 57 -1.49 5.98 4.59
N PHE A 58 -0.99 4.87 4.07
CA PHE A 58 -1.57 3.53 4.24
C PHE A 58 -0.81 2.66 5.25
N LEU A 59 0.36 3.13 5.72
CA LEU A 59 1.13 2.44 6.76
C LEU A 59 0.51 2.70 8.13
N ARG A 60 0.63 1.73 9.03
CA ARG A 60 0.26 1.95 10.44
C ARG A 60 1.24 2.95 11.05
N GLY A 61 0.72 4.12 11.41
CA GLY A 61 1.48 5.10 12.17
C GLY A 61 1.81 4.56 13.56
N ILE A 62 3.06 4.74 13.97
CA ILE A 62 3.51 4.42 15.32
C ILE A 62 3.49 5.73 16.13
N PRO A 63 2.97 5.73 17.38
CA PRO A 63 3.09 6.86 18.29
C PRO A 63 4.55 7.33 18.47
N ALA A 64 4.76 8.63 18.67
CA ALA A 64 6.10 9.21 18.71
C ALA A 64 6.96 8.70 19.89
N ASP A 65 6.31 8.38 21.01
CA ASP A 65 6.91 7.77 22.20
C ASP A 65 7.37 6.33 21.93
N GLU A 66 6.54 5.53 21.27
CA GLU A 66 6.89 4.15 20.87
C GLU A 66 8.02 4.14 19.81
N ALA A 67 7.98 5.07 18.86
CA ALA A 67 9.07 5.26 17.90
C ALA A 67 10.39 5.65 18.60
N ALA A 68 10.33 6.49 19.64
CA ALA A 68 11.50 6.89 20.41
C ALA A 68 12.10 5.72 21.21
N ALA A 69 11.28 4.82 21.75
CA ALA A 69 11.74 3.60 22.43
C ALA A 69 12.44 2.65 21.45
N LEU A 70 11.82 2.38 20.29
CA LEU A 70 12.41 1.53 19.25
C LEU A 70 13.77 2.06 18.74
N LEU A 71 13.93 3.38 18.62
CA LEU A 71 15.19 4.00 18.20
C LEU A 71 16.30 3.89 19.25
N ARG A 72 15.95 3.79 20.53
CA ARG A 72 16.91 3.61 21.63
C ARG A 72 17.33 2.15 21.81
N GLY A 73 16.61 1.22 21.20
CA GLY A 73 16.87 -0.21 21.29
C GLY A 73 16.24 -0.88 22.52
N ASP A 74 15.20 -0.26 23.08
CA ASP A 74 14.38 -0.82 24.17
C ASP A 74 13.39 -1.90 23.66
#